data_AF-A0A8U0A833-F1
#
_entry.id   AF-A0A8U0A833-F1
#
_cell.length_a   1.000
_cell.length_b   1.000
_cell.length_c   1.000
_cell.angle_alpha   90.00
_cell.angle_beta   90.00
_cell.angle_gamma   90.00
#
_symmetry.space_group_name_H-M   'P 1'
#
loop_
_entity.id
_entity.type
_entity.pdbx_description
1 polymer ?
#
loop_
_entity_poly.entity_id
_entity_poly.type
_entity_poly.pdbx_seq_one_letter_code
_entity_poly.pdbx_strand_id
1 'polypeptide(L)'
;MAAKAERRPRDCRSIVRRCESHRKTLITFGQERGNYPTATEERYSGVDRGNGFPVAEYSERVVVGYRHFDEQDIEPLFAFGMGYVHVIRTSRSASDLK
;
A
#
# COMPACT_ATOMS: atom_id res chain seq x y z
N MET A 1 -56.10 9.21 17.37
CA MET A 1 -55.59 9.95 16.20
C MET A 1 -54.07 9.81 16.18
N ALA A 2 -53.52 9.08 15.22
CA ALA A 2 -52.08 8.98 15.01
C ALA A 2 -51.76 9.61 13.65
N ALA A 3 -50.93 10.65 13.64
CA ALA A 3 -50.49 11.30 12.43
C ALA A 3 -49.68 10.32 11.58
N LYS A 4 -50.13 10.09 10.35
CA LYS A 4 -49.43 9.25 9.36
C LYS A 4 -48.15 10.00 8.97
N ALA A 5 -47.00 9.49 9.39
CA ALA A 5 -45.70 10.03 8.99
C ALA A 5 -45.55 9.89 7.47
N GLU A 6 -45.66 11.01 6.78
CA GLU A 6 -45.52 11.10 5.34
C GLU A 6 -44.04 10.88 4.98
N ARG A 7 -43.73 9.67 4.47
CA ARG A 7 -42.38 9.33 4.02
C ARG A 7 -42.05 10.22 2.82
N ARG A 8 -41.16 11.20 3.02
CA ARG A 8 -40.58 11.97 1.92
C ARG A 8 -39.95 11.00 0.90
N PRO A 9 -40.19 11.19 -0.41
CA PRO A 9 -39.61 10.32 -1.42
C PRO A 9 -38.08 10.38 -1.31
N ARG A 10 -37.45 9.22 -1.15
CA ARG A 10 -35.99 9.11 -1.21
C ARG A 10 -35.58 9.43 -2.64
N ASP A 11 -35.05 10.63 -2.86
CA ASP A 11 -34.39 10.98 -4.11
C ASP A 11 -33.16 10.09 -4.28
N CYS A 12 -33.29 9.08 -5.15
CA CYS A 12 -32.24 8.14 -5.51
C CYS A 12 -31.03 8.82 -6.19
N ARG A 13 -31.09 10.12 -6.54
CA ARG A 13 -29.92 10.86 -7.05
C ARG A 13 -28.89 11.23 -5.98
N SER A 14 -29.21 11.07 -4.70
CA SER A 14 -28.31 11.43 -3.59
C SER A 14 -27.24 10.37 -3.24
N ILE A 15 -27.30 9.18 -3.85
CA ILE A 15 -26.40 8.07 -3.48
C ILE A 15 -25.00 8.18 -4.08
N VAL A 16 -24.81 8.95 -5.14
CA VAL A 16 -23.46 9.21 -5.66
C VAL A 16 -22.87 10.42 -4.92
N ARG A 17 -22.52 10.24 -3.64
CA ARG A 17 -21.40 11.03 -3.12
C ARG A 17 -20.24 10.72 -4.04
N ARG A 18 -19.72 11.74 -4.71
CA ARG A 18 -18.55 11.67 -5.58
C ARG A 18 -17.33 11.39 -4.71
N CYS A 19 -17.17 10.14 -4.29
CA CYS A 19 -15.99 9.68 -3.60
C CYS A 19 -14.86 9.56 -4.63
N GLU A 20 -14.03 10.59 -4.70
CA GLU A 20 -12.77 10.50 -5.40
C GLU A 20 -11.82 9.58 -4.62
N SER A 21 -11.21 8.61 -5.31
CA SER A 21 -10.24 7.72 -4.69
C SER A 21 -8.98 8.50 -4.36
N HIS A 22 -8.71 8.65 -3.07
CA HIS A 22 -7.46 9.22 -2.54
C HIS A 22 -6.55 8.12 -1.95
N ARG A 23 -6.82 6.86 -2.30
CA ARG A 23 -6.10 5.73 -1.73
C ARG A 23 -4.66 5.73 -2.22
N LYS A 24 -3.77 5.39 -1.30
CA LYS A 24 -2.35 5.20 -1.55
C LYS A 24 -1.98 3.74 -1.29
N THR A 25 -1.00 3.25 -2.02
CA THR A 25 -0.39 1.94 -1.77
C THR A 25 0.22 1.89 -0.37
N LEU A 26 -0.12 0.85 0.40
CA LEU A 26 0.42 0.63 1.75
C LEU A 26 1.68 -0.24 1.72
N ILE A 27 1.99 -0.85 0.58
CA ILE A 27 3.15 -1.72 0.33
C ILE A 27 3.72 -1.42 -1.05
N THR A 28 4.98 -1.77 -1.26
CA THR A 28 5.65 -1.67 -2.57
C THR A 28 5.38 -2.91 -3.41
N PHE A 29 5.00 -2.69 -4.67
CA PHE A 29 4.85 -3.75 -5.67
C PHE A 29 6.09 -3.77 -6.57
N GLY A 30 6.88 -4.83 -6.48
CA GLY A 30 8.00 -5.10 -7.39
C GLY A 30 7.51 -5.70 -8.71
N GLN A 31 8.35 -5.63 -9.72
CA GLN A 31 8.05 -6.23 -11.03
C GLN A 31 8.13 -7.76 -11.00
N GLU A 32 9.05 -8.29 -10.18
CA GLU A 32 9.28 -9.72 -10.04
C GLU A 32 9.57 -10.13 -8.60
N ARG A 33 9.46 -11.43 -8.31
CA ARG A 33 9.72 -11.99 -6.97
C ARG A 33 11.17 -11.74 -6.50
N GLY A 34 12.11 -11.71 -7.45
CA GLY A 34 13.54 -11.46 -7.19
C GLY A 34 13.83 -10.08 -6.58
N ASN A 35 12.96 -9.09 -6.81
CA ASN A 35 13.14 -7.72 -6.30
C ASN A 35 12.85 -7.58 -4.80
N TYR A 36 12.35 -8.63 -4.16
CA TYR A 36 12.05 -8.62 -2.74
C TYR A 36 13.23 -9.19 -1.94
N PRO A 37 13.52 -8.65 -0.74
CA PRO A 37 14.61 -9.15 0.09
C PRO A 37 14.40 -10.61 0.50
N THR A 38 13.14 -11.07 0.49
CA THR A 38 12.67 -12.43 0.82
C THR A 38 12.69 -13.38 -0.38
N ALA A 39 13.45 -13.10 -1.44
CA ALA A 39 13.51 -13.95 -2.63
C ALA A 39 14.17 -15.32 -2.39
N THR A 40 15.02 -15.44 -1.36
CA THR A 40 15.75 -16.68 -1.05
C THR A 40 14.99 -17.57 -0.08
N GLU A 41 15.11 -18.89 -0.24
CA GLU A 41 14.44 -19.89 0.62
C GLU A 41 14.90 -19.78 2.08
N GLU A 42 16.17 -19.39 2.34
CA GLU A 42 16.66 -19.19 3.70
C GLU A 42 15.94 -18.04 4.43
N ARG A 43 15.44 -17.04 3.69
CA ARG A 43 14.74 -15.87 4.25
C ARG A 43 13.24 -16.06 4.29
N TYR A 44 12.68 -16.79 3.34
CA TYR A 44 11.24 -17.02 3.26
C TYR A 44 10.90 -18.41 2.72
N SER A 45 9.95 -19.03 3.42
CA SER A 45 9.70 -20.46 3.65
C SER A 45 10.65 -21.10 4.66
N GLY A 46 11.94 -20.72 4.68
CA GLY A 46 12.94 -21.25 5.59
C GLY A 46 13.48 -22.62 5.17
N VAL A 47 14.63 -23.00 5.70
CA VAL A 47 15.28 -24.29 5.40
C VAL A 47 15.41 -25.13 6.66
N ASP A 48 15.26 -26.46 6.55
CA ASP A 48 15.52 -27.35 7.69
C ASP A 48 17.03 -27.38 7.99
N ARG A 49 17.39 -27.07 9.23
CA ARG A 49 18.79 -27.03 9.70
C ARG A 49 19.14 -28.25 10.57
N GLY A 50 18.35 -29.32 10.51
CA GLY A 50 18.56 -30.56 11.25
C GLY A 50 17.76 -30.69 12.54
N ASN A 51 16.82 -29.76 12.76
CA ASN A 51 15.91 -29.72 13.90
C ASN A 51 14.48 -30.16 13.53
N GLY A 52 14.24 -30.55 12.27
CA GLY A 52 12.97 -31.11 11.80
C GLY A 52 11.89 -30.06 11.53
N PHE A 53 12.23 -28.76 11.60
CA PHE A 53 11.37 -27.64 11.27
C PHE A 53 12.15 -26.62 10.43
N PRO A 54 11.54 -26.03 9.39
CA PRO A 54 12.21 -25.00 8.60
C PRO A 54 12.45 -23.74 9.44
N VAL A 55 13.66 -23.20 9.36
CA VAL A 55 14.07 -21.96 10.03
C VAL A 55 14.35 -20.90 8.97
N ALA A 56 13.68 -19.75 9.11
CA ALA A 56 13.91 -18.58 8.27
C ALA A 56 14.82 -17.56 8.99
N GLU A 57 15.82 -17.06 8.28
CA GLU A 57 16.79 -16.07 8.79
C GLU A 57 16.57 -14.71 8.14
N TYR A 58 16.14 -13.73 8.94
CA TYR A 58 15.84 -12.36 8.49
C TYR A 58 17.11 -11.49 8.37
N SER A 59 18.00 -11.85 7.45
CA SER A 59 19.26 -11.15 7.21
C SER A 59 19.10 -9.74 6.62
N GLU A 60 17.92 -9.40 6.09
CA GLU A 60 17.55 -8.08 5.57
C GLU A 60 17.32 -7.02 6.65
N ARG A 61 17.25 -7.41 7.93
CA ARG A 61 17.09 -6.51 9.08
C ARG A 61 15.88 -5.58 8.89
N VAL A 62 16.10 -4.26 8.84
CA VAL A 62 15.05 -3.24 8.67
C VAL A 62 14.80 -2.87 7.20
N VAL A 63 15.62 -3.41 6.29
CA VAL A 63 15.65 -3.11 4.86
C VAL A 63 14.57 -3.96 4.17
N VAL A 64 13.31 -3.61 4.45
CA VAL A 64 12.12 -4.33 4.00
C VAL A 64 11.17 -3.39 3.26
N GLY A 65 10.49 -3.90 2.23
CA GLY A 65 9.56 -3.12 1.43
C GLY A 65 10.27 -1.99 0.70
N TYR A 66 9.69 -0.78 0.68
CA TYR A 66 10.28 0.37 -0.02
C TYR A 66 11.74 0.63 0.37
N ARG A 67 12.14 0.37 1.63
CA ARG A 67 13.53 0.58 2.06
C ARG A 67 14.52 -0.30 1.29
N HIS A 68 14.11 -1.52 0.95
CA HIS A 68 14.92 -2.41 0.11
C HIS A 68 15.03 -1.89 -1.32
N PHE A 69 13.92 -1.41 -1.88
CA PHE A 69 13.90 -0.86 -3.24
C PHE A 69 14.76 0.40 -3.33
N ASP A 70 14.70 1.28 -2.32
CA ASP A 70 15.52 2.49 -2.23
C ASP A 70 17.02 2.15 -2.06
N GLU A 71 17.36 1.15 -1.23
CA GLU A 71 18.75 0.78 -0.94
C GLU A 71 19.41 -0.01 -2.09
N GLN A 72 18.64 -0.76 -2.85
CA GLN A 72 19.13 -1.55 -4.00
C GLN A 72 18.96 -0.83 -5.34
N ASP A 73 18.45 0.40 -5.35
CA ASP A 73 18.15 1.19 -6.57
C ASP A 73 17.26 0.43 -7.57
N ILE A 74 16.21 -0.23 -7.06
CA ILE A 74 15.26 -1.03 -7.85
C ILE A 74 14.00 -0.22 -8.11
N GLU A 75 13.64 -0.02 -9.38
CA GLU A 75 12.41 0.66 -9.76
C GLU A 75 11.17 -0.22 -9.46
N PRO A 76 10.25 0.22 -8.58
CA PRO A 76 9.03 -0.53 -8.29
C PRO A 76 7.97 -0.34 -9.39
N LEU A 77 7.09 -1.32 -9.55
CA LEU A 77 5.90 -1.18 -10.40
C LEU A 77 4.89 -0.18 -9.81
N PHE A 78 4.67 -0.29 -8.50
CA PHE A 78 3.95 0.72 -7.71
C PHE A 78 4.70 0.93 -6.40
N ALA A 79 5.35 2.08 -6.27
CA ALA A 79 6.04 2.48 -5.04
C ALA A 79 5.07 2.62 -3.86
N PHE A 80 5.59 2.54 -2.63
CA PHE A 80 4.84 2.85 -1.42
C PHE A 80 4.32 4.30 -1.45
N GLY A 81 3.09 4.53 -1.01
CA GLY A 81 2.49 5.86 -0.98
C GLY A 81 2.02 6.40 -2.34
N MET A 82 2.16 5.64 -3.43
CA MET A 82 1.63 5.97 -4.75
C MET A 82 0.11 5.95 -4.75
N GLY A 83 -0.51 6.95 -5.36
CA GLY A 83 -1.95 7.03 -5.57
C GLY A 83 -2.27 7.96 -6.72
N TYR A 84 -3.23 7.56 -7.55
CA TYR A 84 -3.69 8.37 -8.69
C TYR A 84 -4.89 9.21 -8.29
N VAL A 85 -4.89 10.47 -8.74
CA VAL A 85 -5.98 11.42 -8.54
C VAL A 85 -6.29 12.09 -9.88
N HIS A 86 -7.57 12.31 -10.17
CA HIS A 86 -8.02 12.90 -11.44
C HIS A 86 -7.82 14.41 -11.54
N VAL A 87 -7.46 15.07 -10.43
CA VAL A 87 -7.15 16.49 -10.36
C VAL A 87 -5.67 16.69 -10.01
N ILE A 88 -5.05 17.67 -10.65
CA ILE A 88 -3.64 18.01 -10.43
C ILE A 88 -3.49 18.61 -9.02
N ARG A 89 -2.55 18.07 -8.24
CA ARG A 89 -2.14 18.63 -6.95
C ARG A 89 -0.80 19.32 -7.09
N THR A 90 -0.70 20.54 -6.59
CA THR A 90 0.58 21.23 -6.42
C THR A 90 1.10 20.99 -5.01
N SER A 91 2.39 20.72 -4.89
CA SER A 91 3.10 20.76 -3.61
C SER A 91 3.94 22.03 -3.54
N ARG A 92 4.20 22.49 -2.33
CA ARG A 92 5.25 23.47 -2.05
C ARG A 92 6.38 22.77 -1.33
N SER A 93 7.59 23.29 -1.50
CA SER A 93 8.71 22.78 -0.72
C SER A 93 8.54 23.18 0.74
N ALA A 94 9.06 22.38 1.67
CA ALA A 94 8.99 22.69 3.10
C ALA A 94 9.73 24.01 3.44
N SER A 95 10.69 24.40 2.60
CA SER A 95 11.39 25.70 2.68
C SER A 95 10.52 26.90 2.35
N ASP A 96 9.41 26.73 1.63
CA ASP A 96 8.51 27.83 1.23
C ASP A 96 7.51 28.22 2.32
N LEU A 97 7.62 27.62 3.51
CA LEU A 97 6.75 27.83 4.67
C LEU A 97 7.41 28.66 5.78
N LYS A 98 8.58 29.25 5.51
CA LYS A 98 9.29 30.18 6.41
C LYS A 98 8.95 31.62 6.02
#